data_AF-A0A367ZP19-F1
#
_entry.id   AF-A0A367ZP19-F1
#
_cell.length_a   1.000
_cell.length_b   1.000
_cell.length_c   1.000
_cell.angle_alpha   90.00
_cell.angle_beta   90.00
_cell.angle_gamma   90.00
#
_symmetry.space_group_name_H-M   'P 1'
#
loop_
_entity.id
_entity.type
_entity.pdbx_description
1 polymer ?
#
loop_
_entity_poly.entity_id
_entity_poly.type
_entity_poly.pdbx_seq_one_letter_code
_entity_poly.pdbx_strand_id
1 'polypeptide(L)'
;MPMKETAIFLQGDIMLGNRQHLIRLALGLFAIALFASILIGCKETRNELPVGVFTANGDYSPKHAVVGSGSYLIYGTVLASGTLAPAEAITVSLLSDGILIDKTRTSSDGTYFFDNLGQGTYDLRFAEDSTVFKSKTIYLSLFETSGVSPVLNYNILLEKR
;
A
#
# COMPACT_ATOMS: atom_id res chain seq x y z
N MET A 1 -4.35 -44.78 29.63
CA MET A 1 -5.12 -44.39 28.41
C MET A 1 -4.23 -43.47 27.58
N PRO A 2 -3.65 -43.96 26.46
CA PRO A 2 -2.73 -43.18 25.64
C PRO A 2 -3.38 -42.62 24.34
N MET A 3 -2.62 -41.76 23.67
CA MET A 3 -2.70 -41.30 22.27
C MET A 3 -3.62 -40.11 21.93
N LYS A 4 -3.00 -39.03 21.45
CA LYS A 4 -2.69 -38.88 20.01
C LYS A 4 -1.48 -37.98 19.79
N GLU A 5 -0.35 -38.65 19.56
CA GLU A 5 0.82 -38.16 18.83
C GLU A 5 0.40 -37.96 17.36
N THR A 6 0.65 -36.79 16.78
CA THR A 6 0.44 -36.57 15.34
C THR A 6 1.79 -36.74 14.65
N ALA A 7 2.05 -37.96 14.22
CA ALA A 7 3.25 -38.33 13.49
C ALA A 7 3.20 -37.82 12.04
N ILE A 8 4.26 -37.11 11.66
CA ILE A 8 4.67 -36.82 10.29
C ILE A 8 5.11 -38.15 9.66
N PHE A 9 4.36 -38.64 8.68
CA PHE A 9 4.73 -39.85 7.92
C PHE A 9 5.06 -39.46 6.48
N LEU A 10 6.37 -39.49 6.20
CA LEU A 10 6.93 -39.54 4.85
C LEU A 10 6.76 -40.97 4.29
N GLN A 11 6.46 -41.02 2.99
CA GLN A 11 6.60 -42.14 2.05
C GLN A 11 5.62 -43.32 2.14
N GLY A 12 4.91 -43.53 1.03
CA GLY A 12 4.12 -44.74 0.81
C GLY A 12 3.49 -44.93 -0.57
N ASP A 13 3.88 -44.21 -1.64
CA ASP A 13 3.38 -44.53 -2.98
C ASP A 13 4.21 -45.63 -3.64
N ILE A 14 3.75 -46.86 -3.39
CA ILE A 14 3.48 -47.93 -4.35
C ILE A 14 4.67 -48.45 -5.18
N MET A 15 4.92 -49.74 -4.94
CA MET A 15 5.83 -50.65 -5.62
C MET A 15 5.73 -50.60 -7.16
N LEU A 16 6.84 -50.18 -7.76
CA LEU A 16 7.45 -50.60 -9.03
C LEU A 16 6.62 -51.48 -10.00
N GLY A 17 6.04 -50.84 -11.02
CA GLY A 17 5.59 -51.45 -12.27
C GLY A 17 6.49 -51.03 -13.45
N ASN A 18 7.53 -51.82 -13.67
CA ASN A 18 8.37 -51.99 -14.87
C ASN A 18 8.08 -51.09 -16.11
N ARG A 19 9.09 -50.28 -16.50
CA ARG A 19 9.31 -49.56 -17.78
C ARG A 19 8.82 -48.10 -17.98
N GLN A 20 8.50 -47.33 -16.94
CA GLN A 20 8.11 -45.90 -17.12
C GLN A 20 9.05 -44.87 -16.44
N HIS A 21 10.13 -45.31 -15.79
CA HIS A 21 11.02 -44.40 -15.04
C HIS A 21 12.06 -43.64 -15.86
N LEU A 22 12.38 -44.08 -17.08
CA LEU A 22 13.39 -43.41 -17.91
C LEU A 22 12.88 -42.07 -18.48
N ILE A 23 11.57 -41.92 -18.69
CA ILE A 23 10.98 -40.70 -19.26
C ILE A 23 10.94 -39.56 -18.22
N ARG A 24 10.75 -39.89 -16.94
CA ARG A 24 10.72 -38.88 -15.85
C ARG A 24 12.10 -38.34 -15.48
N LEU A 25 13.18 -39.11 -15.67
CA LEU A 25 14.55 -38.61 -15.45
C LEU A 25 15.01 -37.66 -16.57
N ALA A 26 14.55 -37.87 -17.81
CA ALA A 26 14.94 -37.06 -18.97
C ALA A 26 14.29 -35.67 -18.98
N LEU A 27 13.06 -35.53 -18.49
CA LEU A 27 12.38 -34.22 -18.43
C LEU A 27 12.97 -33.27 -17.37
N GLY A 28 13.52 -33.81 -16.28
CA GLY A 28 14.10 -33.00 -15.19
C GLY A 28 15.42 -32.33 -15.57
N LEU A 29 16.21 -32.94 -16.45
CA LEU A 29 17.53 -32.42 -16.86
C LEU A 29 17.44 -31.32 -17.93
N PHE A 30 16.31 -31.19 -18.65
CA PHE A 30 16.16 -30.21 -19.74
C PHE A 30 15.76 -28.79 -19.26
N ALA A 31 15.27 -28.65 -18.03
CA ALA A 31 14.80 -27.35 -17.51
C ALA A 31 15.90 -26.47 -16.89
N ILE A 32 17.07 -27.02 -16.55
CA ILE A 32 18.12 -26.28 -15.81
C ILE A 32 19.12 -25.59 -16.76
N ALA A 33 19.16 -25.98 -18.03
CA ALA A 33 20.12 -25.46 -19.01
C ALA A 33 19.65 -24.21 -19.79
N LEU A 34 18.50 -23.61 -19.45
CA LEU A 34 17.97 -22.43 -20.18
C LEU A 34 18.09 -21.09 -19.43
N PHE A 35 18.66 -21.07 -18.22
CA PHE A 35 18.70 -19.85 -17.39
C PHE A 35 20.11 -19.30 -17.11
N ALA A 36 21.11 -19.69 -17.90
CA ALA A 36 22.51 -19.25 -17.70
C ALA A 36 23.02 -18.23 -18.74
N SER A 37 22.14 -17.58 -19.52
CA SER A 37 22.58 -16.80 -20.69
C SER A 37 22.07 -15.36 -20.77
N ILE A 38 22.00 -14.62 -19.65
CA ILE A 38 22.01 -13.14 -19.75
C ILE A 38 23.18 -12.60 -18.94
N LEU A 39 24.30 -12.51 -19.63
CA LEU A 39 25.51 -11.78 -19.26
C LEU A 39 25.31 -10.28 -19.53
N ILE A 40 25.74 -9.47 -18.57
CA ILE A 40 26.53 -8.23 -18.72
C ILE A 40 25.86 -7.00 -19.37
N GLY A 41 25.78 -5.93 -18.56
CA GLY A 41 25.75 -4.52 -18.97
C GLY A 41 24.96 -3.68 -17.96
N CYS A 42 25.49 -2.73 -17.19
CA CYS A 42 26.80 -2.10 -17.10
C CYS A 42 27.12 -1.83 -15.62
N LYS A 43 28.41 -1.79 -15.28
CA LYS A 43 28.89 -1.20 -14.02
C LYS A 43 29.04 0.32 -14.20
N GLU A 44 28.50 1.05 -13.23
CA GLU A 44 29.01 2.30 -12.62
C GLU A 44 28.93 3.63 -13.40
N THR A 45 27.99 4.48 -12.96
CA THR A 45 28.25 5.93 -12.74
C THR A 45 27.68 6.30 -11.37
N ARG A 46 28.56 6.61 -10.42
CA ARG A 46 28.20 7.38 -9.23
C ARG A 46 28.17 8.86 -9.60
N ASN A 47 27.39 9.62 -8.83
CA ASN A 47 27.20 11.08 -8.81
C ASN A 47 25.99 11.50 -9.68
N GLU A 48 24.95 12.16 -9.16
CA GLU A 48 24.91 13.14 -8.08
C GLU A 48 23.62 12.99 -7.25
N LEU A 49 23.74 13.11 -5.92
CA LEU A 49 22.61 13.32 -5.02
C LEU A 49 21.93 14.64 -5.44
N PRO A 50 20.58 14.73 -5.53
CA PRO A 50 19.96 16.02 -5.71
C PRO A 50 20.37 16.94 -4.57
N VAL A 51 21.02 18.02 -4.97
CA VAL A 51 21.51 19.12 -4.15
C VAL A 51 20.43 19.50 -3.14
N GLY A 52 20.79 19.48 -1.85
CA GLY A 52 19.93 20.03 -0.82
C GLY A 52 19.59 21.48 -1.17
N VAL A 53 18.30 21.77 -1.32
CA VAL A 53 17.82 23.14 -1.44
C VAL A 53 17.95 23.76 -0.05
N PHE A 54 19.00 24.56 0.15
CA PHE A 54 19.08 25.49 1.26
C PHE A 54 18.20 26.69 0.94
N THR A 55 17.03 26.79 1.58
CA THR A 55 16.32 28.07 1.69
C THR A 55 16.99 28.90 2.80
N ALA A 56 17.47 30.08 2.44
CA ALA A 56 18.30 30.97 3.26
C ALA A 56 17.53 31.71 4.38
N ASN A 57 16.37 31.22 4.81
CA ASN A 57 15.46 31.95 5.66
C ASN A 57 14.68 30.95 6.49
N GLY A 58 15.26 30.64 7.66
CA GLY A 58 14.72 29.67 8.61
C GLY A 58 13.39 30.09 9.20
N ASP A 59 12.29 29.69 8.56
CA ASP A 59 11.01 29.59 9.25
C ASP A 59 10.11 28.51 8.62
N TYR A 60 9.65 27.61 9.49
CA TYR A 60 8.76 26.46 9.33
C TYR A 60 9.24 25.24 8.52
N SER A 61 9.64 24.22 9.28
CA SER A 61 9.95 22.86 8.84
C SER A 61 8.82 21.91 9.24
N PRO A 62 8.15 21.25 8.28
CA PRO A 62 7.75 19.87 8.45
C PRO A 62 8.90 18.98 7.96
N LYS A 63 9.64 18.42 8.92
CA LYS A 63 10.58 17.32 8.66
C LYS A 63 9.77 16.09 8.24
N HIS A 64 9.60 15.90 6.93
CA HIS A 64 9.58 14.60 6.25
C HIS A 64 9.86 14.83 4.76
N ALA A 65 11.13 14.81 4.38
CA ALA A 65 11.50 14.67 2.99
C ALA A 65 11.26 13.21 2.59
N VAL A 66 10.13 12.91 1.94
CA VAL A 66 9.96 11.61 1.28
C VAL A 66 10.60 11.72 -0.10
N VAL A 67 11.73 11.06 -0.27
CA VAL A 67 12.25 10.68 -1.58
C VAL A 67 11.35 9.55 -2.09
N GLY A 68 10.53 9.87 -3.09
CA GLY A 68 9.71 8.94 -3.83
C GLY A 68 9.12 9.69 -5.01
N SER A 69 9.62 9.43 -6.22
CA SER A 69 9.15 10.06 -7.46
C SER A 69 7.84 9.39 -7.87
N GLY A 70 6.79 9.71 -7.11
CA GLY A 70 5.42 9.30 -7.33
C GLY A 70 4.53 10.04 -6.33
N SER A 71 3.99 11.20 -6.72
CA SER A 71 2.98 11.89 -5.92
C SER A 71 1.69 11.06 -5.92
N TYR A 72 1.27 10.59 -4.75
CA TYR A 72 -0.01 9.89 -4.56
C TYR A 72 -1.14 10.91 -4.44
N LEU A 73 -2.31 10.53 -4.96
CA LEU A 73 -3.56 11.28 -4.81
C LEU A 73 -4.55 10.38 -4.09
N ILE A 74 -5.05 10.82 -2.95
CA ILE A 74 -6.20 10.21 -2.28
C ILE A 74 -7.39 11.11 -2.52
N TYR A 75 -8.51 10.55 -2.95
CA TYR A 75 -9.75 11.27 -3.11
C TYR A 75 -10.93 10.36 -2.81
N GLY A 76 -12.10 10.95 -2.62
CA GLY A 76 -13.30 10.18 -2.36
C GLY A 76 -14.49 11.04 -2.03
N THR A 77 -15.56 10.37 -1.65
CA THR A 77 -16.81 10.99 -1.22
C THR A 77 -17.19 10.50 0.17
N VAL A 78 -17.78 11.39 0.96
CA VAL A 78 -18.35 11.07 2.27
C VAL A 78 -19.87 11.22 2.17
N LEU A 79 -20.60 10.16 2.51
CA LEU A 79 -22.06 10.16 2.51
C LEU A 79 -22.59 9.77 3.89
N ALA A 80 -23.78 10.28 4.23
CA ALA A 80 -24.50 9.88 5.42
C ALA A 80 -25.14 8.48 5.23
N SER A 81 -24.78 7.55 6.11
CA SER A 81 -25.35 6.20 6.13
C SER A 81 -26.89 6.26 6.26
N GLY A 82 -27.59 5.41 5.52
CA GLY A 82 -29.05 5.35 5.46
C GLY A 82 -29.71 6.28 4.44
N THR A 83 -29.21 7.52 4.29
CA THR A 83 -29.75 8.46 3.28
C THR A 83 -28.92 8.51 2.00
N LEU A 84 -27.64 8.13 2.07
CA LEU A 84 -26.65 8.30 1.01
C LEU A 84 -26.52 9.75 0.53
N ALA A 85 -27.01 10.72 1.31
CA ALA A 85 -26.84 12.13 1.03
C ALA A 85 -25.38 12.54 1.28
N PRO A 86 -24.83 13.48 0.48
CA PRO A 86 -23.52 14.06 0.72
C PRO A 86 -23.36 14.58 2.15
N ALA A 87 -22.27 14.21 2.80
CA ALA A 87 -21.88 14.77 4.08
C ALA A 87 -20.96 15.96 3.82
N GLU A 88 -21.53 17.16 3.81
CA GLU A 88 -20.82 18.42 3.60
C GLU A 88 -20.08 18.90 4.86
N ALA A 89 -19.00 19.64 4.66
CA ALA A 89 -18.24 20.34 5.69
C ALA A 89 -17.72 19.43 6.81
N ILE A 90 -17.51 18.14 6.51
CA ILE A 90 -16.91 17.17 7.42
C ILE A 90 -15.41 17.35 7.42
N THR A 91 -14.82 17.52 8.61
CA THR A 91 -13.37 17.53 8.78
C THR A 91 -12.79 16.16 8.45
N VAL A 92 -11.82 16.14 7.52
CA VAL A 92 -11.01 14.98 7.16
C VAL A 92 -9.56 15.30 7.49
N SER A 93 -8.98 14.57 8.44
CA SER A 93 -7.60 14.72 8.88
C SER A 93 -6.77 13.61 8.24
N LEU A 94 -5.63 13.96 7.64
CA LEU A 94 -4.62 13.03 7.16
C LEU A 94 -3.44 13.03 8.13
N LEU A 95 -3.12 11.87 8.69
CA LEU A 95 -1.99 11.70 9.59
C LEU A 95 -0.98 10.73 8.98
N SER A 96 0.29 10.91 9.31
CA SER A 96 1.36 9.95 9.04
C SER A 96 2.13 9.73 10.34
N ASP A 97 2.32 8.45 10.72
CA ASP A 97 2.93 8.06 12.00
C ASP A 97 2.31 8.77 13.22
N GLY A 98 0.99 8.98 13.18
CA GLY A 98 0.24 9.66 14.25
C GLY A 98 0.38 11.19 14.28
N ILE A 99 1.13 11.79 13.35
CA ILE A 99 1.30 13.24 13.21
C ILE A 99 0.32 13.75 12.15
N LEU A 100 -0.44 14.80 12.47
CA LEU A 100 -1.28 15.49 11.49
C LEU A 100 -0.39 16.17 10.44
N ILE A 101 -0.48 15.73 9.19
CA ILE A 101 0.29 16.29 8.08
C ILE A 101 -0.56 17.17 7.18
N ASP A 102 -1.88 16.92 7.09
CA ASP A 102 -2.81 17.73 6.34
C ASP A 102 -4.25 17.58 6.85
N LYS A 103 -5.11 18.54 6.52
CA LYS A 103 -6.52 18.56 6.90
C LYS A 103 -7.35 19.29 5.85
N THR A 104 -8.46 18.69 5.46
CA THR A 104 -9.44 19.29 4.56
C THR A 104 -10.86 19.18 5.12
N ARG A 105 -11.81 19.87 4.49
CA ARG A 105 -13.24 19.70 4.75
C ARG A 105 -13.93 19.21 3.49
N THR A 106 -14.90 18.32 3.63
CA THR A 106 -15.68 17.87 2.48
C THR A 106 -16.46 19.03 1.85
N SER A 107 -16.53 19.04 0.52
CA SER A 107 -17.33 20.00 -0.26
C SER A 107 -18.83 19.72 -0.13
N SER A 108 -19.68 20.57 -0.73
CA SER A 108 -21.14 20.42 -0.72
C SER A 108 -21.66 19.13 -1.36
N ASP A 109 -20.86 18.53 -2.26
CA ASP A 109 -21.11 17.23 -2.86
C ASP A 109 -20.49 16.06 -2.07
N GLY A 110 -19.92 16.35 -0.90
CA GLY A 110 -19.30 15.37 0.00
C GLY A 110 -17.90 14.93 -0.44
N THR A 111 -17.33 15.55 -1.49
CA THR A 111 -16.00 15.17 -1.99
C THR A 111 -14.87 15.68 -1.09
N TYR A 112 -13.76 14.94 -1.06
CA TYR A 112 -12.49 15.34 -0.45
C TYR A 112 -11.32 14.80 -1.27
N PHE A 113 -10.15 15.44 -1.14
CA PHE A 113 -8.90 14.93 -1.71
C PHE A 113 -7.67 15.40 -0.95
N PHE A 114 -6.57 14.68 -1.13
CA PHE A 114 -5.21 14.97 -0.68
C PHE A 114 -4.26 14.57 -1.80
N ASP A 115 -3.44 15.50 -2.27
CA ASP A 115 -2.48 15.27 -3.35
C ASP A 115 -1.04 15.37 -2.83
N ASN A 116 -0.09 15.13 -3.75
CA ASN A 116 1.34 15.25 -3.48
C ASN A 116 1.84 14.45 -2.26
N LEU A 117 1.22 13.31 -1.99
CA LEU A 117 1.60 12.46 -0.87
C LEU A 117 2.77 11.56 -1.27
N GLY A 118 3.72 11.37 -0.37
CA GLY A 118 4.81 10.40 -0.57
C GLY A 118 4.38 8.98 -0.24
N GLN A 119 5.22 8.01 -0.56
CA GLN A 119 5.07 6.66 -0.02
C GLN A 119 5.12 6.67 1.52
N GLY A 120 4.36 5.79 2.16
CA GLY A 120 4.27 5.71 3.61
C GLY A 120 2.95 5.14 4.10
N THR A 121 2.78 5.10 5.42
CA THR A 121 1.54 4.72 6.07
C THR A 121 0.81 5.96 6.57
N TYR A 122 -0.50 5.99 6.34
CA TYR A 122 -1.35 7.12 6.64
C TYR A 122 -2.64 6.70 7.35
N ASP A 123 -3.12 7.58 8.23
CA ASP A 123 -4.45 7.49 8.82
C ASP A 123 -5.33 8.58 8.22
N LEU A 124 -6.46 8.22 7.63
CA LEU A 124 -7.53 9.17 7.34
C LEU A 124 -8.57 9.11 8.44
N ARG A 125 -8.76 10.22 9.12
CA ARG A 125 -9.76 10.36 10.18
C ARG A 125 -10.85 11.30 9.74
N PHE A 126 -12.08 10.87 9.92
CA PHE A 126 -13.28 11.56 9.50
C PHE A 126 -14.11 11.93 10.72
N ALA A 127 -14.69 13.13 10.71
CA ALA A 127 -15.69 13.55 11.69
C ALA A 127 -15.24 13.49 13.16
N GLU A 128 -13.94 13.68 13.43
CA GLU A 128 -13.38 13.70 14.79
C GLU A 128 -14.04 14.80 15.66
N ASP A 129 -14.37 15.94 15.06
CA ASP A 129 -14.99 17.11 15.69
C ASP A 129 -16.48 17.27 15.37
N SER A 130 -17.07 16.33 14.61
CA SER A 130 -18.49 16.40 14.26
C SER A 130 -19.34 16.20 15.52
N THR A 131 -20.52 16.82 15.58
CA THR A 131 -21.59 16.52 16.56
C THR A 131 -22.66 15.59 15.97
N VAL A 132 -22.76 15.49 14.65
CA VAL A 132 -23.80 14.76 13.92
C VAL A 132 -23.37 13.32 13.60
N PHE A 133 -22.12 13.11 13.24
CA PHE A 133 -21.60 11.82 12.76
C PHE A 133 -20.64 11.19 13.77
N LYS A 134 -20.61 9.86 13.81
CA LYS A 134 -19.55 9.12 14.51
C LYS A 134 -18.23 9.29 13.78
N SER A 135 -17.14 9.40 14.53
CA SER A 135 -15.78 9.44 13.97
C SER A 135 -15.44 8.11 13.31
N LYS A 136 -14.69 8.16 12.21
CA LYS A 136 -14.22 6.96 11.51
C LYS A 136 -12.77 7.12 11.10
N THR A 137 -11.99 6.06 11.20
CA THR A 137 -10.58 6.05 10.80
C THR A 137 -10.32 4.96 9.77
N ILE A 138 -9.52 5.29 8.75
CA ILE A 138 -9.07 4.37 7.70
C ILE A 138 -7.54 4.39 7.70
N TYR A 139 -6.93 3.21 7.71
CA TYR A 139 -5.48 3.04 7.64
C TYR A 139 -5.08 2.68 6.21
N LEU A 140 -4.12 3.42 5.65
CA LEU A 140 -3.66 3.30 4.26
C LEU A 140 -2.15 3.09 4.23
N SER A 141 -1.69 2.29 3.26
CA SER A 141 -0.27 2.15 2.96
C SER A 141 -0.05 2.48 1.48
N LEU A 142 0.80 3.46 1.24
CA LEU A 142 1.18 3.96 -0.08
C LEU A 142 2.58 3.44 -0.39
N PHE A 143 2.69 2.60 -1.42
CA PHE A 143 3.96 1.96 -1.82
C PHE A 143 4.14 2.09 -3.32
N GLU A 144 5.37 2.39 -3.76
CA GLU A 144 5.66 2.58 -5.18
C GLU A 144 5.43 1.24 -5.90
N THR A 145 4.50 1.25 -6.85
CA THR A 145 4.40 0.17 -7.84
C THR A 145 5.01 0.73 -9.12
N SER A 146 6.07 0.08 -9.61
CA SER A 146 6.84 0.58 -10.75
C SER A 146 5.92 0.93 -11.93
N GLY A 147 5.69 2.23 -12.14
CA GLY A 147 4.98 2.76 -13.32
C GLY A 147 3.48 3.01 -13.20
N VAL A 148 2.87 3.02 -11.99
CA VAL A 148 1.47 3.44 -11.83
C VAL A 148 1.40 4.68 -10.95
N SER A 149 0.86 5.78 -11.49
CA SER A 149 0.42 6.92 -10.68
C SER A 149 -0.68 6.44 -9.72
N PRO A 150 -0.42 6.39 -8.41
CA PRO A 150 -1.29 5.71 -7.46
C PRO A 150 -2.40 6.66 -7.01
N VAL A 151 -3.45 6.69 -7.81
CA VAL A 151 -4.69 7.43 -7.55
C VAL A 151 -5.62 6.51 -6.76
N LEU A 152 -5.94 6.88 -5.53
CA LEU A 152 -6.71 6.09 -4.59
C LEU A 152 -8.08 6.71 -4.32
N ASN A 153 -9.13 5.95 -4.63
CA ASN A 153 -10.51 6.36 -4.39
C ASN A 153 -11.06 5.66 -3.13
N TYR A 154 -11.36 6.42 -2.09
CA TYR A 154 -11.92 5.93 -0.83
C TYR A 154 -13.25 6.61 -0.51
N ASN A 155 -14.36 5.92 -0.79
CA ASN A 155 -15.69 6.40 -0.43
C ASN A 155 -16.09 5.93 0.97
N ILE A 156 -16.69 6.83 1.75
CA ILE A 156 -16.96 6.63 3.16
C ILE A 156 -18.44 6.86 3.46
N LEU A 157 -19.07 5.88 4.09
CA LEU A 157 -20.35 6.06 4.78
C LEU A 157 -20.10 6.36 6.25
N LEU A 158 -20.65 7.48 6.72
CA LEU A 158 -20.65 7.88 8.13
C LEU A 158 -22.00 7.61 8.76
N GLU A 159 -21.98 6.97 9.92
CA GLU A 159 -23.18 6.79 10.73
C GLU A 159 -23.46 8.07 11.52
N LYS A 160 -24.74 8.44 11.61
CA LYS A 160 -25.16 9.46 12.57
C LYS A 160 -24.98 8.93 13.99
N ARG A 161 -24.75 9.84 14.93
CA ARG A 161 -24.72 9.51 16.36
C ARG A 161 -26.08 9.07 16.88
#